data_AF-A0A8S2Y0Y8-F1
#
_entry.id   AF-A0A8S2Y0Y8-F1
#
_cell.length_a   1.000
_cell.length_b   1.000
_cell.length_c   1.000
_cell.angle_alpha   90.00
_cell.angle_beta   90.00
_cell.angle_gamma   90.00
#
_symmetry.space_group_name_H-M   'P 1'
#
loop_
_entity.id
_entity.type
_entity.pdbx_description
1 polymer ?
#
loop_
_entity_poly.entity_id
_entity_poly.type
_entity_poly.pdbx_seq_one_letter_code
_entity_poly.pdbx_strand_id
1 'polypeptide(L)'
;QKGFISKESLETNVGIIINCGTFSYAEIPHEFAYIAGVTGTLKTLAKPETDILKNVYEIHMNTYMPSVFGKSNRNYNSNNDVEAVKKSEYFMRIRGEIDTMCNAKRAILVFFESEEKLMAFYNSEELSSIKLNIQIITEKVSSKERELSIKRAASDGRVTLLTRTFGRGTDFICQNQQLLANGGVHVLQT
;
A
#
# COMPACT_ATOMS: atom_id res chain seq x y z
N GLN A 1 -35.11 -2.36 27.62
CA GLN A 1 -34.03 -2.42 28.63
C GLN A 1 -33.46 -1.02 28.78
N LYS A 2 -33.47 -0.43 30.00
CA LYS A 2 -32.79 0.85 30.27
C LYS A 2 -31.30 0.55 30.45
N GLY A 3 -30.44 1.11 29.61
CA GLY A 3 -29.00 0.92 29.71
C GLY A 3 -28.44 1.63 30.94
N PHE A 4 -27.84 0.87 31.86
CA PHE A 4 -27.08 1.42 32.99
C PHE A 4 -25.67 1.73 32.51
N ILE A 5 -25.34 3.01 32.38
CA ILE A 5 -23.96 3.47 32.13
C ILE A 5 -23.26 3.57 33.49
N SER A 6 -22.05 3.01 33.62
CA SER A 6 -21.27 3.11 34.85
C SER A 6 -20.82 4.54 35.10
N LYS A 7 -20.64 4.92 36.37
CA LYS A 7 -20.16 6.27 36.75
C LYS A 7 -18.80 6.59 36.11
N GLU A 8 -17.92 5.60 36.05
CA GLU A 8 -16.61 5.70 35.41
C GLU A 8 -16.71 5.93 33.90
N SER A 9 -17.63 5.22 33.22
CA SER A 9 -17.91 5.43 31.80
C SER A 9 -18.50 6.82 31.54
N LEU A 10 -19.36 7.32 32.42
CA LEU A 10 -19.90 8.68 32.33
C LEU A 10 -18.78 9.72 32.48
N GLU A 11 -17.95 9.64 33.51
CA GLU A 11 -16.87 10.59 33.77
C GLU A 11 -15.81 10.59 32.65
N THR A 12 -15.55 9.43 32.03
CA THR A 12 -14.56 9.32 30.95
C THR A 12 -15.09 9.80 29.59
N ASN A 13 -16.42 9.77 29.37
CA ASN A 13 -17.02 10.06 28.07
C ASN A 13 -17.86 11.36 28.04
N VAL A 14 -18.10 12.00 29.18
CA VAL A 14 -18.77 13.32 29.25
C VAL A 14 -17.74 14.40 28.98
N GLY A 15 -17.75 14.91 27.76
CA GLY A 15 -16.98 16.07 27.34
C GLY A 15 -17.64 16.79 26.18
N ILE A 16 -17.32 18.07 26.01
CA ILE A 16 -17.70 18.84 24.83
C ILE A 16 -16.48 18.90 23.92
N ILE A 17 -16.58 18.33 22.71
CA ILE A 17 -15.57 18.52 21.68
C ILE A 17 -15.86 19.86 21.01
N ILE A 18 -15.11 20.88 21.40
CA ILE A 18 -15.13 22.17 20.69
C ILE A 18 -14.14 22.05 19.53
N ASN A 19 -14.64 22.17 18.30
CA ASN A 19 -13.78 22.21 17.13
C ASN A 19 -13.08 23.58 17.07
N CYS A 20 -11.79 23.62 17.43
CA CYS A 20 -11.01 24.86 17.54
C CYS A 20 -10.37 25.33 16.22
N GLY A 21 -10.80 24.81 15.08
CA GLY A 21 -10.38 25.28 13.75
C GLY A 21 -10.03 24.15 12.79
N THR A 22 -9.97 24.50 11.51
CA THR A 22 -9.58 23.61 10.43
C THR A 22 -8.44 24.24 9.63
N PHE A 23 -7.47 23.42 9.25
CA PHE A 23 -6.34 23.84 8.42
C PHE A 23 -6.33 23.02 7.14
N SER A 24 -6.07 23.68 6.02
CA SER A 24 -5.81 23.00 4.76
C SER A 24 -4.33 22.63 4.70
N TYR A 25 -4.04 21.35 4.51
CA TYR A 25 -2.66 20.90 4.30
C TYR A 25 -2.00 21.57 3.07
N ALA A 26 -2.81 21.99 2.09
CA ALA A 26 -2.32 22.70 0.92
C ALA A 26 -1.89 24.14 1.22
N GLU A 27 -2.42 24.77 2.28
CA GLU A 27 -2.10 26.16 2.65
C GLU A 27 -0.88 26.24 3.57
N ILE A 28 -0.67 25.22 4.41
CA ILE A 28 0.44 25.15 5.37
C ILE A 28 1.81 25.45 4.74
N PRO A 29 2.18 24.91 3.56
CA PRO A 29 3.46 25.22 2.92
C PRO A 29 3.73 26.71 2.69
N HIS A 30 2.68 27.53 2.47
CA HIS A 30 2.83 28.97 2.20
C HIS A 30 3.32 29.75 3.43
N GLU A 31 3.23 29.18 4.63
CA GLU A 31 3.74 29.80 5.86
C GLU A 31 5.25 29.61 6.05
N PHE A 32 5.88 28.75 5.25
CA PHE A 32 7.31 28.45 5.36
C PHE A 32 8.14 29.33 4.42
N ALA A 33 9.20 29.93 4.97
CA ALA A 33 10.18 30.67 4.17
C ALA A 33 10.95 29.80 3.17
N TYR A 34 11.09 28.50 3.47
CA TYR A 34 11.79 27.54 2.63
C TYR A 34 11.05 26.22 2.59
N ILE A 35 10.74 25.74 1.38
CA ILE A 35 10.07 24.46 1.16
C ILE A 35 11.07 23.48 0.55
N ALA A 36 11.26 22.34 1.19
CA ALA A 36 12.09 21.25 0.71
C ALA A 36 11.33 19.92 0.81
N GLY A 37 11.57 19.01 -0.14
CA GLY A 37 10.90 17.72 -0.19
C GLY A 37 11.68 16.69 -0.99
N VAL A 38 11.40 15.41 -0.73
CA VAL A 38 11.96 14.28 -1.46
C VAL A 38 10.83 13.40 -1.99
N THR A 39 10.98 12.92 -3.22
CA THR A 39 10.05 11.97 -3.81
C THR A 39 10.72 11.14 -4.90
N GLY A 40 10.32 9.88 -5.03
CA GLY A 40 10.78 9.00 -6.10
C GLY A 40 10.11 9.25 -7.45
N THR A 41 9.03 10.05 -7.49
CA THR A 41 8.15 10.20 -8.67
C THR A 41 8.20 11.58 -9.30
N LEU A 42 9.17 12.42 -8.95
CA LEU A 42 9.24 13.79 -9.47
C LEU A 42 9.32 13.84 -11.00
N LYS A 43 9.99 12.86 -11.63
CA LYS A 43 10.13 12.76 -13.09
C LYS A 43 8.85 12.34 -13.81
N THR A 44 7.89 11.76 -13.11
CA THR A 44 6.67 11.20 -13.70
C THR A 44 5.47 12.12 -13.54
N LEU A 45 5.65 13.30 -12.94
CA LEU A 45 4.58 14.26 -12.77
C LEU A 45 4.07 14.76 -14.12
N ALA A 46 2.76 14.88 -14.23
CA ALA A 46 2.12 15.55 -15.34
C ALA A 46 2.40 17.06 -15.31
N LYS A 47 2.17 17.73 -16.43
CA LYS A 47 2.36 19.19 -16.53
C LYS A 47 1.57 19.96 -15.46
N PRO A 48 0.27 19.68 -15.21
CA PRO A 48 -0.47 20.39 -14.16
C PRO A 48 0.13 20.22 -12.76
N GLU A 49 0.62 19.02 -12.42
CA GLU A 49 1.25 18.75 -11.13
C GLU A 49 2.58 19.51 -11.00
N THR A 50 3.35 19.58 -12.09
CA THR A 50 4.60 20.34 -12.13
C THR A 50 4.34 21.85 -12.05
N ASP A 51 3.28 22.33 -12.68
CA ASP A 51 2.87 23.73 -12.65
C ASP A 51 2.41 24.14 -11.24
N ILE A 52 1.73 23.25 -10.49
CA ILE A 52 1.39 23.48 -9.08
C ILE A 52 2.65 23.68 -8.24
N LEU A 53 3.66 22.80 -8.38
CA LEU A 53 4.92 22.94 -7.63
C LEU A 53 5.60 24.29 -7.87
N LYS A 54 5.58 24.78 -9.11
CA LYS A 54 6.25 26.03 -9.49
C LYS A 54 5.45 27.28 -9.18
N ASN A 55 4.16 27.29 -9.52
CA ASN A 55 3.34 28.51 -9.55
C ASN A 55 2.52 28.68 -8.26
N VAL A 56 2.25 27.59 -7.53
CA VAL A 56 1.54 27.64 -6.25
C VAL A 56 2.56 27.59 -5.12
N TYR A 57 3.47 26.60 -5.13
CA TYR A 57 4.41 26.39 -4.03
C TYR A 57 5.79 27.03 -4.23
N GLU A 58 6.02 27.73 -5.35
CA GLU A 58 7.30 28.41 -5.65
C GLU A 58 8.55 27.50 -5.62
N ILE A 59 8.36 26.20 -5.85
CA ILE A 59 9.44 25.20 -5.92
C ILE A 59 10.01 25.17 -7.34
N HIS A 60 11.09 25.92 -7.55
CA HIS A 60 11.75 26.01 -8.86
C HIS A 60 12.94 25.05 -9.02
N MET A 61 13.53 24.58 -7.93
CA MET A 61 14.74 23.75 -7.95
C MET A 61 14.41 22.27 -7.78
N ASN A 62 14.89 21.46 -8.74
CA ASN A 62 14.73 20.01 -8.74
C ASN A 62 16.09 19.35 -8.92
N THR A 63 16.44 18.42 -8.02
CA THR A 63 17.67 17.62 -8.11
C THR A 63 17.31 16.14 -8.26
N TYR A 64 17.98 15.44 -9.16
CA TYR A 64 17.75 14.02 -9.40
C TYR A 64 18.96 13.19 -8.98
N MET A 65 18.77 12.38 -7.95
CA MET A 65 19.79 11.44 -7.50
C MET A 65 19.61 10.09 -8.22
N PRO A 66 20.69 9.46 -8.74
CA PRO A 66 20.60 8.11 -9.29
C PRO A 66 20.28 7.09 -8.20
N SER A 67 19.70 5.96 -8.60
CA SER A 67 19.45 4.85 -7.68
C SER A 67 20.75 4.26 -7.16
N VAL A 68 20.86 4.12 -5.83
CA VAL A 68 21.96 3.40 -5.17
C VAL A 68 21.89 1.88 -5.41
N PHE A 69 20.71 1.37 -5.78
CA PHE A 69 20.45 -0.05 -6.03
C PHE A 69 20.66 -0.45 -7.49
N GLY A 70 21.21 0.44 -8.32
CA GLY A 70 21.42 0.19 -9.74
C GLY A 70 20.13 0.27 -10.57
N LYS A 71 20.12 -0.43 -11.71
CA LYS A 71 19.02 -0.43 -12.66
C LYS A 71 17.81 -1.17 -12.08
N SER A 72 16.61 -0.66 -12.34
CA SER A 72 15.38 -1.35 -11.95
C SER A 72 15.26 -2.70 -12.65
N ASN A 73 14.82 -3.71 -11.89
CA ASN A 73 14.46 -5.03 -12.41
C ASN A 73 13.03 -5.06 -13.00
N ARG A 74 12.32 -3.94 -12.98
CA ARG A 74 10.97 -3.83 -13.53
C ARG A 74 11.03 -3.75 -15.06
N ASN A 75 10.50 -4.76 -15.73
CA ASN A 75 10.28 -4.77 -17.17
C ASN A 75 8.77 -4.62 -17.43
N TYR A 76 8.31 -3.38 -17.63
CA TYR A 76 6.90 -3.12 -17.89
C TYR A 76 6.51 -3.52 -19.31
N ASN A 77 5.44 -4.31 -19.44
CA ASN A 77 4.83 -4.69 -20.70
C ASN A 77 3.35 -4.29 -20.71
N SER A 78 3.01 -3.24 -21.45
CA SER A 78 1.65 -2.70 -21.52
C SER A 78 0.60 -3.69 -22.03
N ASN A 79 1.00 -4.73 -22.75
CA ASN A 79 0.07 -5.71 -23.30
C ASN A 79 -0.35 -6.79 -22.29
N ASN A 80 0.48 -7.02 -21.26
CA ASN A 80 0.30 -8.14 -20.33
C ASN A 80 0.21 -7.70 -18.87
N ASP A 81 0.81 -6.56 -18.49
CA ASP A 81 0.89 -6.11 -17.10
C ASP A 81 -0.36 -5.33 -16.65
N VAL A 82 -1.23 -4.95 -17.58
CA VAL A 82 -2.47 -4.21 -17.30
C VAL A 82 -3.62 -4.90 -18.01
N GLU A 83 -4.63 -5.29 -17.23
CA GLU A 83 -5.82 -5.96 -17.75
C GLU A 83 -7.09 -5.32 -17.18
N ALA A 84 -8.02 -4.98 -18.06
CA ALA A 84 -9.37 -4.58 -17.67
C ALA A 84 -10.29 -5.81 -17.75
N VAL A 85 -10.85 -6.20 -16.60
CA VAL A 85 -11.63 -7.44 -16.47
C VAL A 85 -13.05 -7.13 -16.01
N LYS A 86 -13.97 -8.04 -16.30
CA LYS A 86 -15.35 -7.94 -15.79
C LYS A 86 -15.35 -8.14 -14.28
N LYS A 87 -16.28 -7.47 -13.59
CA LYS A 87 -16.42 -7.58 -12.13
C LYS A 87 -16.61 -9.03 -11.65
N SER A 88 -17.32 -9.85 -12.41
CA SER A 88 -17.53 -11.29 -12.11
C SER A 88 -16.26 -12.13 -12.22
N GLU A 89 -15.29 -11.70 -13.03
CA GLU A 89 -14.02 -12.42 -13.26
C GLU A 89 -12.88 -11.85 -12.40
N TYR A 90 -13.08 -10.68 -11.78
CA TYR A 90 -12.04 -9.93 -11.07
C TYR A 90 -11.31 -10.76 -10.00
N PHE A 91 -12.05 -11.41 -9.11
CA PHE A 91 -11.45 -12.26 -8.07
C PHE A 91 -10.82 -13.53 -8.63
N MET A 92 -11.41 -14.12 -9.67
CA MET A 92 -10.81 -15.27 -10.36
C MET A 92 -9.46 -14.92 -10.98
N ARG A 93 -9.33 -13.72 -11.57
CA ARG A 93 -8.07 -13.27 -12.19
C ARG A 93 -6.99 -12.99 -11.14
N ILE A 94 -7.33 -12.30 -10.05
CA ILE A 94 -6.41 -12.10 -8.92
C ILE A 94 -5.95 -13.46 -8.38
N ARG A 95 -6.88 -14.41 -8.22
CA ARG A 95 -6.55 -15.75 -7.76
C ARG A 95 -5.63 -16.52 -8.72
N GLY A 96 -5.92 -16.46 -10.02
CA GLY A 96 -5.08 -17.09 -11.04
C GLY A 96 -3.64 -16.56 -11.06
N GLU A 97 -3.46 -15.27 -10.83
CA GLU A 97 -2.12 -14.67 -10.71
C GLU A 97 -1.40 -15.16 -9.45
N ILE A 98 -2.10 -15.23 -8.32
CA ILE A 98 -1.57 -15.81 -7.08
C ILE A 98 -1.11 -17.25 -7.31
N ASP A 99 -1.93 -18.08 -7.95
CA ASP A 99 -1.59 -19.49 -8.23
C ASP A 99 -0.38 -19.62 -9.15
N THR A 100 -0.30 -18.78 -10.18
CA THR A 100 0.83 -18.74 -11.10
C THR A 100 2.14 -18.41 -10.37
N MET A 101 2.12 -17.41 -9.49
CA MET A 101 3.29 -17.03 -8.69
C MET A 101 3.66 -18.07 -7.63
N CYS A 102 2.68 -18.67 -6.95
CA CYS A 102 2.89 -19.76 -6.01
C CYS A 102 3.54 -20.98 -6.69
N ASN A 103 3.07 -21.36 -7.88
CA ASN A 103 3.65 -22.45 -8.67
C ASN A 103 5.08 -22.15 -9.12
N ALA A 104 5.39 -20.89 -9.42
CA ALA A 104 6.75 -20.41 -9.69
C ALA A 104 7.62 -20.27 -8.43
N LYS A 105 7.12 -20.62 -7.24
CA LYS A 105 7.77 -20.44 -5.93
C LYS A 105 8.20 -18.99 -5.69
N ARG A 106 7.39 -18.04 -6.15
CA ARG A 106 7.58 -16.60 -5.93
C ARG A 106 6.67 -16.13 -4.80
N ALA A 107 7.14 -15.14 -4.05
CA ALA A 107 6.32 -14.36 -3.14
C ALA A 107 5.45 -13.39 -3.95
N ILE A 108 4.20 -13.17 -3.53
CA ILE A 108 3.30 -12.20 -4.14
C ILE A 108 2.73 -11.24 -3.09
N LEU A 109 2.82 -9.95 -3.41
CA LEU A 109 2.19 -8.85 -2.66
C LEU A 109 1.01 -8.32 -3.48
N VAL A 110 -0.20 -8.41 -2.94
CA VAL A 110 -1.42 -7.95 -3.61
C VAL A 110 -1.94 -6.72 -2.88
N PHE A 111 -1.97 -5.58 -3.58
CA PHE A 111 -2.40 -4.30 -3.02
C PHE A 111 -3.81 -3.94 -3.43
N PHE A 112 -4.67 -3.74 -2.44
CA PHE A 112 -6.05 -3.28 -2.60
C PHE A 112 -6.18 -1.81 -2.20
N GLU A 113 -7.06 -1.07 -2.88
CA GLU A 113 -7.31 0.34 -2.59
C GLU A 113 -7.76 0.59 -1.14
N SER A 114 -8.59 -0.30 -0.59
CA SER A 114 -9.17 -0.18 0.75
C SER A 114 -9.28 -1.52 1.46
N GLU A 115 -9.44 -1.49 2.79
CA GLU A 115 -9.65 -2.68 3.61
C GLU A 115 -10.93 -3.42 3.21
N GLU A 116 -11.99 -2.70 2.84
CA GLU A 116 -13.26 -3.31 2.42
C GLU A 116 -13.07 -4.16 1.16
N LYS A 117 -12.31 -3.67 0.16
CA LYS A 117 -12.02 -4.43 -1.06
C LYS A 117 -11.13 -5.63 -0.78
N LEU A 118 -10.13 -5.47 0.09
CA LEU A 118 -9.27 -6.57 0.53
C LEU A 118 -10.10 -7.67 1.19
N MET A 119 -10.95 -7.31 2.15
CA MET A 119 -11.78 -8.26 2.88
C MET A 119 -12.86 -8.89 2.00
N ALA A 120 -13.37 -8.17 0.99
CA ALA A 120 -14.27 -8.74 -0.01
C ALA A 120 -13.59 -9.88 -0.79
N PHE A 121 -12.34 -9.70 -1.21
CA PHE A 121 -11.56 -10.77 -1.85
C PHE A 121 -11.21 -11.88 -0.86
N TYR A 122 -10.77 -11.55 0.36
CA TYR A 122 -10.41 -12.55 1.36
C TYR A 122 -11.57 -13.47 1.78
N ASN A 123 -12.79 -12.94 1.74
CA ASN A 123 -14.00 -13.69 2.07
C ASN A 123 -14.69 -14.31 0.85
N SER A 124 -14.14 -14.14 -0.35
CA SER A 124 -14.70 -14.71 -1.56
C SER A 124 -14.47 -16.23 -1.65
N GLU A 125 -15.30 -16.91 -2.45
CA GLU A 125 -15.20 -18.37 -2.63
C GLU A 125 -13.91 -18.77 -3.34
N GLU A 126 -13.39 -17.92 -4.23
CA GLU A 126 -12.17 -18.13 -5.01
C GLU A 126 -10.92 -18.28 -4.12
N LEU A 127 -10.93 -17.69 -2.92
CA LEU A 127 -9.79 -17.72 -2.00
C LEU A 127 -9.91 -18.77 -0.89
N SER A 128 -11.08 -19.41 -0.76
CA SER A 128 -11.41 -20.35 0.32
C SER A 128 -10.35 -21.44 0.52
N SER A 129 -9.79 -21.98 -0.57
CA SER A 129 -8.82 -23.08 -0.56
C SER A 129 -7.45 -22.75 0.03
N ILE A 130 -7.01 -21.49 0.00
CA ILE A 130 -5.69 -21.08 0.52
C ILE A 130 -5.79 -20.07 1.65
N LYS A 131 -7.00 -19.79 2.13
CA LYS A 131 -7.29 -18.72 3.09
C LYS A 131 -6.38 -18.76 4.32
N LEU A 132 -6.06 -19.97 4.82
CA LEU A 132 -5.17 -20.19 5.98
C LEU A 132 -3.69 -19.85 5.73
N ASN A 133 -3.27 -19.83 4.46
CA ASN A 133 -1.89 -19.57 4.07
C ASN A 133 -1.65 -18.10 3.66
N ILE A 134 -2.70 -17.28 3.70
CA ILE A 134 -2.64 -15.88 3.33
C ILE A 134 -2.35 -15.02 4.54
N GLN A 135 -1.47 -14.05 4.33
CA GLN A 135 -1.16 -13.03 5.29
C GLN A 135 -1.88 -11.73 4.93
N ILE A 136 -2.50 -11.08 5.90
CA ILE A 136 -3.18 -9.79 5.72
C ILE A 136 -2.44 -8.71 6.50
N ILE A 137 -2.19 -7.58 5.86
CA ILE A 137 -1.61 -6.40 6.50
C ILE A 137 -2.54 -5.20 6.24
N THR A 138 -3.21 -4.76 7.29
CA THR A 138 -4.05 -3.54 7.31
C THR A 138 -3.54 -2.58 8.37
N GLU A 139 -4.05 -1.35 8.35
CA GLU A 139 -3.75 -0.27 9.29
C GLU A 139 -4.15 -0.61 10.74
N LYS A 140 -5.01 -1.63 10.92
CA LYS A 140 -5.47 -2.11 12.24
C LYS A 140 -4.50 -3.08 12.92
N VAL A 141 -3.56 -3.66 12.18
CA VAL A 141 -2.55 -4.57 12.75
C VAL A 141 -1.59 -3.78 13.63
N SER A 142 -1.25 -4.34 14.80
CA SER A 142 -0.32 -3.68 15.72
C SER A 142 1.04 -3.43 15.06
N SER A 143 1.75 -2.37 15.45
CA SER A 143 3.02 -1.97 14.83
C SER A 143 4.07 -3.10 14.84
N LYS A 144 4.14 -3.86 15.95
CA LYS A 144 5.07 -4.98 16.12
C LYS A 144 4.73 -6.17 15.22
N GLU A 145 3.46 -6.56 15.17
CA GLU A 145 3.01 -7.67 14.31
C GLU A 145 3.13 -7.31 12.83
N ARG A 146 2.88 -6.04 12.51
CA ARG A 146 3.06 -5.49 11.17
C ARG A 146 4.52 -5.59 10.71
N GLU A 147 5.48 -5.21 11.54
CA GLU A 147 6.90 -5.28 11.17
C GLU A 147 7.35 -6.73 10.92
N LEU A 148 6.96 -7.64 11.82
CA LEU A 148 7.21 -9.08 11.63
C LEU A 148 6.54 -9.59 10.34
N SER A 149 5.36 -9.07 10.06
CA SER A 149 4.59 -9.43 8.89
C SER A 149 5.27 -8.99 7.59
N ILE A 150 5.73 -7.76 7.51
CA ILE A 150 6.46 -7.20 6.37
C ILE A 150 7.75 -7.98 6.12
N LYS A 151 8.51 -8.31 7.18
CA LYS A 151 9.74 -9.11 7.08
C LYS A 151 9.48 -10.51 6.49
N ARG A 152 8.32 -11.10 6.79
CA ARG A 152 7.94 -12.44 6.30
C ARG A 152 7.33 -12.42 4.91
N ALA A 153 6.76 -11.31 4.47
CA ALA A 153 6.04 -11.21 3.20
C ALA A 153 6.94 -11.50 1.97
N ALA A 154 8.24 -11.22 2.05
CA ALA A 154 9.24 -11.52 1.01
C ALA A 154 9.91 -12.91 1.20
N SER A 155 9.14 -13.92 1.61
CA SER A 155 9.63 -15.32 1.72
C SER A 155 8.98 -16.21 0.64
N ASP A 156 9.66 -17.30 0.27
CA ASP A 156 9.21 -18.21 -0.79
C ASP A 156 7.75 -18.65 -0.63
N GLY A 157 6.98 -18.53 -1.72
CA GLY A 157 5.58 -18.95 -1.80
C GLY A 157 4.61 -18.18 -0.88
N ARG A 158 5.03 -17.05 -0.31
CA ARG A 158 4.13 -16.24 0.55
C ARG A 158 3.18 -15.39 -0.27
N VAL A 159 1.92 -15.43 0.13
CA VAL A 159 0.85 -14.58 -0.40
C VAL A 159 0.49 -13.57 0.67
N THR A 160 0.71 -12.29 0.39
CA THR A 160 0.38 -11.20 1.31
C THR A 160 -0.60 -10.24 0.66
N LEU A 161 -1.75 -10.01 1.30
CA LEU A 161 -2.72 -9.00 0.90
C LEU A 161 -2.51 -7.75 1.75
N LEU A 162 -2.43 -6.60 1.10
CA LEU A 162 -2.15 -5.32 1.75
C LEU A 162 -3.13 -4.25 1.29
N THR A 163 -3.42 -3.28 2.17
CA THR A 163 -4.05 -2.04 1.76
C THR A 163 -3.04 -1.10 1.09
N ARG A 164 -3.54 -0.15 0.28
CA ARG A 164 -2.76 0.84 -0.47
C ARG A 164 -1.72 1.57 0.36
N THR A 165 -2.00 1.80 1.64
CA THR A 165 -1.12 2.52 2.57
C THR A 165 0.26 1.86 2.68
N PHE A 166 0.34 0.52 2.58
CA PHE A 166 1.61 -0.21 2.64
C PHE A 166 2.37 -0.25 1.31
N GLY A 167 1.79 0.26 0.22
CA GLY A 167 2.48 0.44 -1.05
C GLY A 167 3.43 1.63 -1.06
N ARG A 168 3.46 2.45 0.01
CA ARG A 168 4.30 3.64 0.14
C ARG A 168 5.10 3.57 1.44
N GLY A 169 6.41 3.85 1.35
CA GLY A 169 7.29 3.95 2.51
C GLY A 169 7.51 2.66 3.30
N THR A 170 7.11 1.50 2.76
CA THR A 170 7.34 0.18 3.36
C THR A 170 8.30 -0.63 2.49
N ASP A 171 9.40 -1.08 3.09
CA ASP A 171 10.42 -1.86 2.39
C ASP A 171 10.24 -3.36 2.64
N PHE A 172 10.14 -4.12 1.55
CA PHE A 172 10.04 -5.59 1.56
C PHE A 172 11.38 -6.19 1.18
N ILE A 173 12.20 -6.52 2.18
CA ILE A 173 13.57 -7.00 1.97
C ILE A 173 13.54 -8.50 1.65
N CYS A 174 13.92 -8.86 0.42
CA CYS A 174 14.10 -10.24 0.00
C CYS A 174 15.54 -10.70 0.27
N GLN A 175 15.74 -11.53 1.31
CA GLN A 175 17.04 -12.14 1.63
C GLN A 175 17.19 -13.57 1.10
N ASN A 176 16.11 -14.16 0.59
CA ASN A 176 16.11 -15.53 0.10
C ASN A 176 16.71 -15.60 -1.32
N GLN A 177 17.85 -16.28 -1.46
CA GLN A 177 18.52 -16.47 -2.76
C GLN A 177 17.69 -17.27 -3.76
N GLN A 178 16.90 -18.24 -3.30
CA GLN A 178 16.01 -19.02 -4.15
C GLN A 178 14.87 -18.15 -4.69
N LEU A 179 14.29 -17.28 -3.85
CA LEU A 179 13.30 -16.29 -4.30
C LEU A 179 13.88 -15.38 -5.39
N LEU A 180 15.09 -14.87 -5.17
CA LEU A 180 15.79 -14.02 -6.14
C LEU A 180 16.04 -14.76 -7.46
N ALA A 181 16.47 -16.02 -7.41
CA ALA A 181 16.65 -16.86 -8.58
C ALA A 181 15.34 -17.11 -9.34
N ASN A 182 14.21 -17.17 -8.62
CA ASN A 182 12.87 -17.33 -9.18
C ASN A 182 12.25 -16.00 -9.70
N GLY A 183 13.01 -14.90 -9.73
CA GLY A 183 12.53 -13.60 -10.21
C GLY A 183 12.03 -12.64 -9.12
N GLY A 184 12.31 -12.95 -7.85
CA GLY A 184 12.02 -12.09 -6.71
C GLY A 184 10.53 -11.97 -6.39
N VAL A 185 10.21 -10.94 -5.60
CA VAL A 185 8.84 -10.62 -5.18
C VAL A 185 8.03 -10.13 -6.39
N HIS A 186 6.85 -10.70 -6.58
CA HIS A 186 5.85 -10.22 -7.53
C HIS A 186 4.90 -9.23 -6.84
N VAL A 187 4.57 -8.13 -7.52
CA VAL A 187 3.64 -7.11 -7.01
C VAL A 187 2.44 -7.03 -7.94
N LEU A 188 1.25 -7.29 -7.39
CA LEU A 188 -0.04 -7.15 -8.06
C LEU A 188 -0.78 -5.97 -7.44
N GLN A 189 -1.19 -5.01 -8.28
CA GLN A 189 -2.01 -3.88 -7.87
C GLN A 189 -3.41 -4.04 -8.47
N THR A 190 -4.45 -3.97 -7.63
CA THR A 190 -5.84 -4.26 -8.00
C THR A 190 -6.69 -3.01 -8.23
#